data_AF-A0A355T6B4-F1
#
_entry.id   AF-A0A355T6B4-F1
#
_cell.length_a   1.000
_cell.length_b   1.000
_cell.length_c   1.000
_cell.angle_alpha   90.00
_cell.angle_beta   90.00
_cell.angle_gamma   90.00
#
_symmetry.space_group_name_H-M   'P 1'
#
loop_
_entity.id
_entity.type
_entity.pdbx_description
1 polymer ?
#
loop_
_entity_poly.entity_id
_entity_poly.type
_entity_poly.pdbx_seq_one_letter_code
_entity_poly.pdbx_strand_id
1 'polypeptide(L)'
;MTWTTENLDMVAQSRKVTPKRLLPARVSREDLIARAEKAIDSMRDEFAGWIQEEAEDLTKALAAWLETPTDAERTDDLFRRAHDLKGQAPTLGYPIVGRIATSLCELLGCQRVDAAELIMLTKSHVGAIKAAVRDEVRDETNATAAALASELEAAVSTLHQNIN
;
A
#
# COMPACT_ATOMS: atom_id res chain seq x y z
N MET A 1 83.47 -22.19 -16.33
CA MET A 1 83.04 -20.94 -16.98
C MET A 1 81.88 -20.38 -16.19
N THR A 2 82.14 -19.29 -15.48
CA THR A 2 81.24 -18.55 -14.59
C THR A 2 80.48 -17.47 -15.35
N TRP A 3 79.16 -17.39 -15.16
CA TRP A 3 78.31 -16.22 -15.45
C TRP A 3 77.18 -16.22 -14.39
N THR A 4 77.39 -15.62 -13.22
CA THR A 4 77.01 -14.25 -12.78
C THR A 4 75.51 -13.94 -12.80
N THR A 5 74.93 -13.90 -11.60
CA THR A 5 73.63 -13.31 -11.28
C THR A 5 73.70 -11.80 -11.54
N GLU A 6 72.98 -11.30 -12.53
CA GLU A 6 72.83 -9.85 -12.70
C GLU A 6 71.35 -9.45 -12.83
N ASN A 7 70.98 -8.59 -11.89
CA ASN A 7 69.97 -7.53 -12.00
C ASN A 7 68.50 -7.94 -11.97
N LEU A 8 68.11 -8.27 -10.73
CA LEU A 8 66.85 -7.83 -10.15
C LEU A 8 66.87 -6.29 -10.12
N ASP A 9 66.20 -5.61 -11.05
CA ASP A 9 65.80 -4.21 -10.87
C ASP A 9 64.65 -3.87 -11.84
N MET A 10 63.47 -4.38 -11.51
CA MET A 10 62.23 -3.89 -12.11
C MET A 10 61.85 -2.59 -11.41
N VAL A 11 62.46 -1.48 -11.85
CA VAL A 11 62.10 -0.14 -11.38
C VAL A 11 60.68 0.17 -11.86
N ALA A 12 59.70 -0.07 -10.99
CA ALA A 12 58.34 0.42 -11.18
C ALA A 12 58.37 1.95 -11.17
N GLN A 13 58.39 2.57 -12.34
CA GLN A 13 58.22 4.01 -12.48
C GLN A 13 56.80 4.38 -12.04
N SER A 14 56.68 4.81 -10.78
CA SER A 14 55.43 5.33 -10.24
C SER A 14 55.02 6.58 -11.01
N ARG A 15 54.03 6.44 -11.90
CA ARG A 15 53.43 7.56 -12.61
C ARG A 15 52.73 8.46 -11.59
N LYS A 16 53.31 9.62 -11.30
CA LYS A 16 52.68 10.62 -10.42
C LYS A 16 51.37 11.07 -11.07
N VAL A 17 50.23 10.65 -10.50
CA VAL A 17 48.92 11.17 -10.89
C VAL A 17 48.70 12.46 -10.13
N THR A 18 48.74 13.59 -10.84
CA THR A 18 48.32 14.88 -10.27
C THR A 18 46.80 14.82 -10.07
N PRO A 19 46.28 15.04 -8.85
CA PRO A 19 44.84 15.02 -8.64
C PRO A 19 44.21 16.15 -9.45
N LYS A 20 43.33 15.79 -10.39
CA LYS A 20 42.56 16.76 -11.16
C LYS A 20 41.64 17.47 -10.18
N ARG A 21 41.74 18.80 -10.08
CA ARG A 21 40.88 19.60 -9.19
C ARG A 21 39.42 19.31 -9.55
N LEU A 22 38.68 18.67 -8.65
CA LEU A 22 37.25 18.47 -8.83
C LEU A 22 36.62 19.86 -8.96
N LEU A 23 35.90 20.07 -10.06
CA LEU A 23 35.08 21.27 -10.21
C LEU A 23 34.02 21.24 -9.10
N PRO A 24 33.62 22.40 -8.54
CA PRO A 24 32.52 22.43 -7.58
C PRO A 24 31.30 21.75 -8.20
N ALA A 25 30.53 21.02 -7.39
CA ALA A 25 29.31 20.37 -7.83
C ALA A 25 28.44 21.39 -8.59
N ARG A 26 28.00 21.04 -9.80
CA ARG A 26 27.21 21.95 -10.66
C ARG A 26 25.84 22.32 -10.09
N VAL A 27 25.42 21.64 -9.02
CA VAL A 27 24.12 21.77 -8.36
C VAL A 27 24.40 21.83 -6.87
N SER A 28 23.78 22.78 -6.17
CA SER A 28 23.95 22.94 -4.73
C SER A 28 23.31 21.77 -3.97
N ARG A 29 23.71 21.57 -2.70
CA ARG A 29 23.07 20.55 -1.84
C ARG A 29 21.59 20.87 -1.66
N GLU A 30 21.29 22.15 -1.52
CA GLU A 30 19.96 22.70 -1.33
C GLU A 30 19.08 22.39 -2.56
N ASP A 31 19.60 22.58 -3.78
CA ASP A 31 18.90 22.21 -5.01
C ASP A 31 18.66 20.69 -5.12
N LEU A 32 19.57 19.86 -4.62
CA LEU A 32 19.40 18.41 -4.60
C LEU A 32 18.30 17.98 -3.61
N ILE A 33 18.27 18.59 -2.43
CA ILE A 33 17.23 18.35 -1.42
C ILE A 33 15.87 18.80 -1.96
N ALA A 34 15.78 20.01 -2.52
CA ALA A 34 14.54 20.54 -3.09
C ALA A 34 14.00 19.67 -4.24
N ARG A 35 14.89 19.12 -5.08
CA ARG A 35 14.48 18.17 -6.13
C ARG A 35 13.96 16.85 -5.57
N ALA A 36 14.60 16.35 -4.50
CA ALA A 36 14.16 15.11 -3.84
C ALA A 36 12.81 15.29 -3.16
N GLU A 37 12.61 16.39 -2.42
CA GLU A 37 11.34 16.74 -1.78
C GLU A 37 10.22 16.88 -2.79
N LYS A 38 10.46 17.61 -3.90
CA LYS A 38 9.46 17.75 -4.98
C LYS A 38 9.08 16.41 -5.62
N ALA A 39 10.05 15.52 -5.82
CA ALA A 39 9.77 14.19 -6.37
C ALA A 39 8.92 13.34 -5.41
N ILE A 40 9.24 13.39 -4.11
CA ILE A 40 8.45 12.69 -3.08
C ILE A 40 7.03 13.25 -3.01
N ASP A 41 6.87 14.58 -3.07
CA ASP A 41 5.56 15.23 -2.99
C ASP A 41 4.65 14.84 -4.17
N SER A 42 5.18 14.88 -5.40
CA SER A 42 4.47 14.40 -6.60
C SER A 42 3.97 12.96 -6.46
N MET A 43 4.81 12.07 -5.89
CA MET A 43 4.42 10.67 -5.66
C MET A 43 3.28 10.55 -4.64
N ARG A 44 3.18 11.44 -3.65
CA ARG A 44 2.10 11.42 -2.66
C ARG A 44 0.76 11.78 -3.27
N ASP A 45 0.74 12.76 -4.18
CA ASP A 45 -0.46 13.15 -4.93
C ASP A 45 -0.91 12.00 -5.84
N GLU A 46 0.03 11.35 -6.54
CA GLU A 46 -0.26 10.16 -7.35
C GLU A 46 -0.87 9.03 -6.49
N PHE A 47 -0.30 8.75 -5.31
CA PHE A 47 -0.84 7.72 -4.41
C PHE A 47 -2.22 8.07 -3.86
N ALA A 48 -2.48 9.35 -3.58
CA ALA A 48 -3.80 9.82 -3.16
C ALA A 48 -4.84 9.64 -4.28
N GLY A 49 -4.46 9.90 -5.53
CA GLY A 49 -5.31 9.62 -6.70
C GLY A 49 -5.62 8.13 -6.84
N TRP A 50 -4.60 7.26 -6.73
CA TRP A 50 -4.80 5.82 -6.89
C TRP A 50 -5.71 5.22 -5.83
N ILE A 51 -5.56 5.58 -4.56
CA ILE A 51 -6.45 5.04 -3.53
C ILE A 51 -7.90 5.53 -3.70
N GLN A 52 -8.09 6.74 -4.22
CA GLN A 52 -9.40 7.30 -4.52
C GLN A 52 -10.09 6.48 -5.63
N GLU A 53 -9.36 6.15 -6.69
CA GLU A 53 -9.84 5.30 -7.79
C GLU A 53 -10.20 3.90 -7.30
N GLU A 54 -9.35 3.27 -6.49
CA GLU A 54 -9.61 1.93 -5.92
C GLU A 54 -10.85 1.92 -5.02
N ALA A 55 -11.04 2.95 -4.19
CA ALA A 55 -12.23 3.09 -3.34
C ALA A 55 -13.52 3.31 -4.16
N GLU A 56 -13.43 4.05 -5.28
CA GLU A 56 -14.53 4.24 -6.21
C GLU A 56 -14.89 2.93 -6.93
N ASP A 57 -13.90 2.17 -7.37
CA ASP A 57 -14.12 0.89 -8.03
C ASP A 57 -14.70 -0.16 -7.08
N LEU A 58 -14.24 -0.20 -5.82
CA LEU A 58 -14.89 -1.01 -4.78
C LEU A 58 -16.36 -0.60 -4.57
N THR A 59 -16.65 0.70 -4.59
CA THR A 59 -18.03 1.20 -4.44
C THR A 59 -18.92 0.80 -5.62
N LYS A 60 -18.38 0.80 -6.85
CA LYS A 60 -19.10 0.33 -8.04
C LYS A 60 -19.36 -1.18 -7.97
N ALA A 61 -18.37 -1.96 -7.54
CA ALA A 61 -18.51 -3.40 -7.33
C ALA A 61 -19.60 -3.70 -6.28
N LEU A 62 -19.65 -2.94 -5.18
CA LEU A 62 -20.73 -3.04 -4.19
C LEU A 62 -22.10 -2.74 -4.83
N ALA A 63 -22.21 -1.67 -5.62
CA ALA A 63 -23.47 -1.30 -6.25
C ALA A 63 -23.99 -2.42 -7.17
N ALA A 64 -23.11 -3.02 -7.97
CA ALA A 64 -23.44 -4.21 -8.75
C ALA A 64 -23.84 -5.37 -7.84
N TRP A 65 -23.04 -5.72 -6.84
CA TRP A 65 -23.37 -6.81 -5.91
C TRP A 65 -24.74 -6.63 -5.23
N LEU A 66 -25.15 -5.40 -4.94
CA LEU A 66 -26.45 -5.11 -4.33
C LEU A 66 -27.68 -5.38 -5.23
N GLU A 67 -27.53 -5.43 -6.55
CA GLU A 67 -28.65 -5.77 -7.44
C GLU A 67 -29.03 -7.26 -7.33
N THR A 68 -28.02 -8.11 -7.15
CA THR A 68 -28.18 -9.55 -6.95
C THR A 68 -27.20 -10.02 -5.87
N PRO A 69 -27.48 -9.75 -4.58
CA PRO A 69 -26.60 -10.17 -3.49
C PRO A 69 -26.43 -11.69 -3.49
N THR A 70 -25.26 -12.17 -3.12
CA THR A 70 -24.89 -13.61 -3.12
C THR A 70 -24.72 -14.27 -4.49
N ASP A 71 -24.87 -13.54 -5.59
CA ASP A 71 -24.42 -13.99 -6.90
C ASP A 71 -22.91 -14.25 -6.87
N ALA A 72 -22.48 -15.41 -7.38
CA ALA A 72 -21.11 -15.87 -7.23
C ALA A 72 -20.11 -14.99 -7.98
N GLU A 73 -20.45 -14.55 -9.20
CA GLU A 73 -19.58 -13.71 -10.02
C GLU A 73 -19.44 -12.30 -9.41
N ARG A 74 -20.55 -11.70 -8.97
CA ARG A 74 -20.52 -10.39 -8.31
C ARG A 74 -19.82 -10.43 -6.95
N THR A 75 -19.96 -11.54 -6.23
CA THR A 75 -19.26 -11.73 -4.94
C THR A 75 -17.77 -11.88 -5.15
N ASP A 76 -17.35 -12.64 -6.16
CA ASP A 76 -15.93 -12.79 -6.53
C ASP A 76 -15.30 -11.46 -6.96
N ASP A 77 -16.01 -10.66 -7.79
CA ASP A 77 -15.52 -9.33 -8.18
C ASP A 77 -15.35 -8.41 -6.97
N LEU A 78 -16.36 -8.33 -6.10
CA LEU A 78 -16.28 -7.52 -4.88
C LEU A 78 -15.16 -7.98 -3.94
N PHE A 79 -15.00 -9.30 -3.76
CA PHE A 79 -13.92 -9.88 -2.96
C PHE A 79 -12.55 -9.52 -3.54
N ARG A 80 -12.37 -9.64 -4.85
CA ARG A 80 -11.11 -9.30 -5.52
C ARG A 80 -10.73 -7.83 -5.33
N ARG A 81 -11.68 -6.91 -5.46
CA ARG A 81 -11.45 -5.47 -5.18
C ARG A 81 -11.04 -5.22 -3.73
N ALA A 82 -11.72 -5.85 -2.78
CA ALA A 82 -11.34 -5.74 -1.37
C ALA A 82 -9.94 -6.34 -1.12
N HIS A 83 -9.60 -7.45 -1.76
CA HIS A 83 -8.31 -8.11 -1.63
C HIS A 83 -7.16 -7.26 -2.20
N ASP A 84 -7.35 -6.64 -3.35
CA ASP A 84 -6.36 -5.72 -3.94
C ASP A 84 -6.11 -4.54 -2.98
N LEU A 85 -7.17 -3.91 -2.46
CA LEU A 85 -7.08 -2.83 -1.47
C LEU A 85 -6.38 -3.25 -0.18
N LYS A 86 -6.61 -4.47 0.32
CA LYS A 86 -5.89 -5.02 1.47
C LYS A 86 -4.37 -4.94 1.29
N GLY A 87 -3.86 -5.25 0.10
CA GLY A 87 -2.43 -5.22 -0.20
C GLY A 87 -1.91 -3.83 -0.59
N GLN A 88 -2.70 -3.07 -1.35
CA GLN A 88 -2.27 -1.78 -1.91
C GLN A 88 -2.36 -0.64 -0.88
N ALA A 89 -3.42 -0.59 -0.07
CA ALA A 89 -3.68 0.57 0.78
C ALA A 89 -2.56 0.91 1.77
N PRO A 90 -1.89 -0.04 2.46
CA PRO A 90 -0.73 0.28 3.30
C PRO A 90 0.41 0.91 2.52
N THR A 91 0.66 0.46 1.29
CA THR A 91 1.70 1.00 0.39
C THR A 91 1.37 2.42 -0.06
N LEU A 92 0.08 2.73 -0.22
CA LEU A 92 -0.45 4.05 -0.57
C LEU A 92 -0.58 4.99 0.64
N GLY A 93 -0.17 4.55 1.84
CA GLY A 93 -0.22 5.34 3.06
C GLY A 93 -1.59 5.38 3.74
N TYR A 94 -2.42 4.36 3.54
CA TYR A 94 -3.73 4.17 4.17
C TYR A 94 -3.83 2.79 4.88
N PRO A 95 -2.99 2.49 5.88
CA PRO A 95 -3.05 1.22 6.61
C PRO A 95 -4.43 0.91 7.21
N ILE A 96 -5.19 1.92 7.66
CA ILE A 96 -6.54 1.70 8.20
C ILE A 96 -7.50 1.14 7.14
N VAL A 97 -7.38 1.59 5.89
CA VAL A 97 -8.18 1.08 4.78
C VAL A 97 -7.83 -0.39 4.51
N GLY A 98 -6.54 -0.74 4.52
CA GLY A 98 -6.10 -2.12 4.35
C GLY A 98 -6.61 -3.05 5.46
N ARG A 99 -6.69 -2.56 6.69
CA ARG A 99 -7.27 -3.28 7.84
C ARG A 99 -8.77 -3.55 7.63
N ILE A 100 -9.56 -2.52 7.29
CA ILE A 100 -10.99 -2.68 7.03
C ILE A 100 -11.25 -3.60 5.82
N ALA A 101 -10.45 -3.47 4.76
CA ALA A 101 -10.54 -4.33 3.57
C ALA A 101 -10.23 -5.80 3.90
N THR A 102 -9.32 -6.06 4.83
CA THR A 102 -9.05 -7.42 5.33
C THR A 102 -10.29 -8.02 5.99
N SER A 103 -10.95 -7.27 6.88
CA SER A 103 -12.18 -7.73 7.53
C SER A 103 -13.33 -7.94 6.52
N LEU A 104 -13.41 -7.10 5.49
CA LEU A 104 -14.36 -7.30 4.39
C LEU A 104 -14.11 -8.60 3.61
N CYS A 105 -12.85 -8.94 3.32
CA CYS A 105 -12.52 -10.22 2.69
C CYS A 105 -12.95 -11.40 3.57
N GLU A 106 -12.75 -11.31 4.89
CA GLU A 106 -13.20 -12.34 5.83
C GLU A 106 -14.71 -12.50 5.81
N LEU A 107 -15.46 -11.39 5.85
CA LEU A 107 -16.93 -11.38 5.76
C LEU A 107 -17.43 -12.06 4.48
N LEU A 108 -16.87 -11.70 3.33
CA LEU A 108 -17.27 -12.26 2.03
C LEU A 108 -16.87 -13.73 1.87
N GLY A 109 -15.90 -14.20 2.65
CA GLY A 109 -15.51 -15.61 2.71
C GLY A 109 -16.38 -16.47 3.65
N CYS A 110 -17.21 -15.84 4.50
CA CYS A 110 -18.08 -16.57 5.41
C CYS A 110 -19.17 -17.35 4.66
N GLN A 111 -19.37 -18.61 5.04
CA GLN A 111 -20.49 -19.42 4.56
C GLN A 111 -21.66 -19.32 5.54
N ARG A 112 -22.90 -19.46 5.07
CA ARG A 112 -24.11 -19.56 5.92
C ARG A 112 -24.41 -18.31 6.77
N VAL A 113 -24.06 -17.13 6.27
CA VAL A 113 -24.47 -15.84 6.85
C VAL A 113 -25.88 -15.49 6.36
N ASP A 114 -26.70 -14.89 7.23
CA ASP A 114 -27.99 -14.33 6.81
C ASP A 114 -27.80 -13.26 5.72
N ALA A 115 -28.64 -13.28 4.69
CA ALA A 115 -28.48 -12.39 3.54
C ALA A 115 -28.60 -10.90 3.93
N ALA A 116 -29.50 -10.54 4.84
CA ALA A 116 -29.67 -9.16 5.27
C ALA A 116 -28.46 -8.69 6.09
N GLU A 117 -27.94 -9.55 6.97
CA GLU A 117 -26.74 -9.28 7.75
C GLU A 117 -25.50 -9.12 6.86
N LEU A 118 -25.31 -10.03 5.90
CA LEU A 118 -24.22 -9.94 4.91
C LEU A 118 -24.28 -8.63 4.13
N ILE A 119 -25.46 -8.23 3.65
CA ILE A 119 -25.67 -6.97 2.93
C ILE A 119 -25.32 -5.78 3.82
N MET A 120 -25.81 -5.76 5.06
CA MET A 120 -25.63 -4.63 5.97
C MET A 120 -24.15 -4.43 6.33
N LEU A 121 -23.47 -5.52 6.71
CA LEU A 121 -22.04 -5.46 7.05
C LEU A 121 -21.18 -5.13 5.84
N THR A 122 -21.45 -5.71 4.66
CA THR A 122 -20.70 -5.41 3.43
C THR A 122 -20.80 -3.92 3.09
N LYS A 123 -22.01 -3.35 3.15
CA LYS A 123 -22.21 -1.89 2.95
C LYS A 123 -21.45 -1.05 3.97
N SER A 124 -21.44 -1.48 5.23
CA SER A 124 -20.75 -0.76 6.31
C SER A 124 -19.24 -0.73 6.11
N HIS A 125 -18.64 -1.85 5.70
CA HIS A 125 -17.20 -1.94 5.39
C HIS A 125 -16.81 -1.05 4.22
N VAL A 126 -17.50 -1.18 3.08
CA VAL A 126 -17.22 -0.36 1.90
C VAL A 126 -17.46 1.13 2.17
N GLY A 127 -18.51 1.45 2.95
CA GLY A 127 -18.79 2.81 3.39
C GLY A 127 -17.68 3.38 4.28
N ALA A 128 -17.13 2.58 5.20
CA ALA A 128 -16.02 2.97 6.05
C ALA A 128 -14.74 3.20 5.24
N ILE A 129 -14.42 2.32 4.28
CA ILE A 129 -13.29 2.50 3.35
C ILE A 129 -13.43 3.80 2.57
N LYS A 130 -14.59 4.02 1.95
CA LYS A 130 -14.87 5.23 1.17
C LYS A 130 -14.76 6.50 2.02
N ALA A 131 -15.28 6.47 3.25
CA ALA A 131 -15.20 7.61 4.17
C ALA A 131 -13.75 7.89 4.60
N ALA A 132 -12.99 6.84 4.93
CA ALA A 132 -11.59 6.98 5.33
C ALA A 132 -10.74 7.60 4.20
N VAL A 133 -10.94 7.16 2.95
CA VAL A 133 -10.24 7.72 1.80
C VAL A 133 -10.66 9.17 1.54
N ARG A 134 -11.97 9.46 1.51
CA ARG A 134 -12.50 10.81 1.29
C ARG A 134 -12.02 11.82 2.34
N ASP A 135 -11.97 11.41 3.60
CA ASP A 135 -11.63 12.27 4.73
C ASP A 135 -10.13 12.24 5.06
N GLU A 136 -9.31 11.64 4.19
CA GLU A 136 -7.86 11.44 4.35
C GLU A 136 -7.45 10.81 5.69
N VAL A 137 -8.28 9.89 6.19
CA VAL A 137 -7.98 9.12 7.40
C VAL A 137 -7.05 7.98 7.05
N ARG A 138 -5.78 8.14 7.42
CA ARG A 138 -4.69 7.25 6.99
C ARG A 138 -4.46 6.07 7.95
N ASP A 139 -4.47 6.35 9.24
CA ASP A 139 -4.04 5.40 10.27
C ASP A 139 -4.88 5.47 11.54
N GLU A 140 -4.45 4.69 12.54
CA GLU A 140 -5.16 4.52 13.82
C GLU A 140 -5.03 5.72 14.77
N THR A 141 -4.30 6.78 14.39
CA THR A 141 -4.28 8.03 15.19
C THR A 141 -5.65 8.69 15.22
N ASN A 142 -6.51 8.40 14.25
CA ASN A 142 -7.93 8.73 14.30
C ASN A 142 -8.67 7.68 15.15
N ALA A 143 -8.93 8.02 16.41
CA ALA A 143 -9.60 7.14 17.37
C ALA A 143 -10.98 6.66 16.88
N THR A 144 -11.73 7.48 16.14
CA THR A 144 -13.04 7.11 15.60
C THR A 144 -12.90 6.03 14.53
N ALA A 145 -11.93 6.16 13.62
CA ALA A 145 -11.71 5.16 12.58
C ALA A 145 -11.15 3.85 13.15
N ALA A 146 -10.25 3.93 14.13
CA ALA A 146 -9.74 2.75 14.84
C ALA A 146 -10.86 1.99 15.58
N ALA A 147 -11.76 2.71 16.26
CA ALA A 147 -12.92 2.11 16.91
C ALA A 147 -13.87 1.46 15.88
N LEU A 148 -14.20 2.17 14.80
CA LEU A 148 -15.05 1.64 13.73
C LEU A 148 -14.47 0.36 13.10
N ALA A 149 -13.17 0.34 12.78
CA ALA A 149 -12.51 -0.86 12.26
C ALA A 149 -12.63 -2.05 13.24
N SER A 150 -12.43 -1.79 14.54
CA SER A 150 -12.51 -2.82 15.58
C SER A 150 -13.94 -3.37 15.74
N GLU A 151 -14.96 -2.51 15.66
CA GLU A 151 -16.37 -2.93 15.72
C GLU A 151 -16.78 -3.76 14.50
N LEU A 152 -16.33 -3.37 13.31
CA LEU A 152 -16.56 -4.15 12.08
C LEU A 152 -15.93 -5.54 12.19
N GLU A 153 -14.67 -5.62 12.64
CA GLU A 153 -13.97 -6.89 12.88
C GLU A 153 -14.66 -7.75 13.93
N ALA A 154 -15.12 -7.16 15.04
CA ALA A 154 -15.86 -7.88 16.07
C ALA A 154 -17.18 -8.45 15.55
N ALA A 155 -17.90 -7.71 14.70
CA ALA A 155 -19.11 -8.20 14.04
C ALA A 155 -18.81 -9.41 13.13
N VAL A 156 -17.75 -9.33 12.32
CA VAL A 156 -17.32 -10.44 11.44
C VAL A 156 -16.85 -11.65 12.26
N SER A 157 -16.12 -11.43 13.35
CA SER A 157 -15.68 -12.51 14.25
C SER A 157 -16.85 -13.22 14.93
N THR A 158 -17.88 -12.47 15.33
CA THR A 158 -19.10 -13.04 15.93
C THR A 158 -19.82 -13.96 14.95
N LEU A 159 -19.87 -13.58 13.67
CA LEU A 159 -20.45 -14.44 12.62
C LEU A 159 -19.69 -15.77 12.49
N HIS A 160 -18.36 -15.75 12.52
CA HIS A 160 -17.56 -16.97 12.48
C HIS A 160 -17.84 -17.92 13.66
N GLN A 161 -18.09 -17.36 14.86
CA GLN A 161 -18.35 -18.16 16.06
C GLN A 161 -19.75 -18.78 16.08
N ASN A 162 -20.73 -18.13 15.43
CA ASN A 162 -22.12 -18.62 15.40
C ASN A 162 -22.35 -19.74 14.37
N ILE A 163 -21.37 -20.01 13.51
CA ILE A 163 -21.49 -20.93 12.36
C ILE A 163 -20.72 -22.25 12.56
N ASN A 164 -19.75 -22.28 13.50
CA ASN A 164 -19.03 -23.47 13.96
C ASN A 164 -19.72 -24.13 15.15
#